data_AF-A0A2S1XTE9-F1
#
_entry.id   AF-A0A2S1XTE9-F1
#
_cell.length_a   1.000
_cell.length_b   1.000
_cell.length_c   1.000
_cell.angle_alpha   90.00
_cell.angle_beta   90.00
_cell.angle_gamma   90.00
#
_symmetry.space_group_name_H-M   'P 1'
#
loop_
_entity.id
_entity.type
_entity.pdbx_description
1 polymer ?
#
loop_
_entity_poly.entity_id
_entity_poly.type
_entity_poly.pdbx_seq_one_letter_code
_entity_poly.pdbx_strand_id
1 'polypeptide(L)'
;MTDTTIPDRAGLARVLADAGGGPHYVYLLRRPDGVVCHGGIGTPFYVGIGQGMRLFAHEEEARDPTRTGPKVEAIRAIWAAGGDVVRTIDSVHAHEPWAREEALINAIGRLADGRGPLTNAQVYAPSAVLGGVELRKYADEHLAAGDANAIPAKFKLRHVRLMAGPVEPKSRTSVFGKIYTVLEANPGVTGEALITLLQGIDFTGNKSAYTQKGQVCAAWLVGYVEGGYFRRDRLHLQAYKPKREV
;
A
#
# COMPACT_ATOMS: atom_id res chain seq x y z
N MET A 1 0.45 16.19 20.07
CA MET A 1 0.08 14.76 20.07
C MET A 1 -0.72 14.54 21.34
N THR A 2 -2.02 14.33 21.21
CA THR A 2 -2.91 14.08 22.34
C THR A 2 -2.75 12.62 22.74
N ASP A 3 -2.33 12.37 23.98
CA ASP A 3 -2.20 11.04 24.61
C ASP A 3 -3.59 10.43 24.89
N THR A 4 -4.44 10.39 23.86
CA THR A 4 -5.84 9.99 24.00
C THR A 4 -5.92 8.50 23.75
N THR A 5 -5.99 7.75 24.86
CA THR A 5 -6.38 6.34 24.81
C THR A 5 -7.84 6.24 24.36
N ILE A 6 -8.12 5.28 23.49
CA ILE A 6 -9.44 5.01 22.92
C ILE A 6 -10.05 3.77 23.61
N PRO A 7 -10.87 3.96 24.66
CA PRO A 7 -11.41 2.83 25.41
C PRO A 7 -12.45 2.06 24.61
N ASP A 8 -13.27 2.77 23.82
CA ASP A 8 -14.42 2.22 23.14
C ASP A 8 -14.72 2.94 21.81
N ARG A 9 -15.72 2.40 21.10
CA ARG A 9 -16.18 2.90 19.79
C ARG A 9 -16.70 4.34 19.84
N ALA A 10 -17.31 4.75 20.95
CA ALA A 10 -17.82 6.11 21.12
C ALA A 10 -16.67 7.10 21.38
N GLY A 11 -15.62 6.69 22.10
CA GLY A 11 -14.36 7.40 22.23
C GLY A 11 -13.70 7.64 20.88
N LEU A 12 -13.65 6.61 20.03
CA LEU A 12 -13.12 6.76 18.67
C LEU A 12 -13.94 7.77 17.85
N ALA A 13 -15.26 7.63 17.85
CA ALA A 13 -16.14 8.51 17.09
C ALA A 13 -15.98 9.99 17.50
N ARG A 14 -15.87 10.26 18.81
CA ARG A 14 -15.60 11.61 19.33
C ARG A 14 -14.26 12.15 18.84
N VAL A 15 -13.18 11.39 18.98
CA VAL A 15 -11.85 11.82 18.53
C VAL A 15 -11.83 12.14 17.04
N LEU A 16 -12.50 11.33 16.21
CA LEU A 16 -12.57 11.59 14.76
C LEU A 16 -13.43 12.82 14.43
N ALA A 17 -14.53 13.05 15.17
CA ALA A 17 -15.37 14.23 15.00
C ALA A 17 -14.63 15.51 15.41
N ASP A 18 -13.97 15.49 16.57
CA ASP A 18 -13.26 16.65 17.13
C ASP A 18 -12.05 17.05 16.29
N ALA A 19 -11.39 16.09 15.64
CA ALA A 19 -10.23 16.35 14.82
C ALA A 19 -10.56 17.14 13.53
N GLY A 20 -11.82 17.13 13.07
CA GLY A 20 -12.26 17.82 11.84
C GLY A 20 -11.54 17.38 10.54
N GLY A 21 -10.68 16.36 10.64
CA GLY A 21 -9.63 16.08 9.65
C GLY A 21 -10.04 15.10 8.56
N GLY A 22 -11.20 14.44 8.66
CA GLY A 22 -11.68 13.47 7.67
C GLY A 22 -11.71 12.01 8.18
N PRO A 23 -12.12 11.04 7.33
CA PRO A 23 -12.49 9.71 7.79
C PRO A 23 -11.30 8.78 8.07
N HIS A 24 -10.08 9.18 7.69
CA HIS A 24 -8.88 8.37 7.84
C HIS A 24 -8.11 8.75 9.09
N TYR A 25 -7.48 7.77 9.73
CA TYR A 25 -6.65 8.00 10.89
C TYR A 25 -5.49 7.01 10.95
N VAL A 26 -4.38 7.43 11.57
CA VAL A 26 -3.27 6.55 11.95
C VAL A 26 -3.45 6.19 13.42
N TYR A 27 -3.37 4.90 13.72
CA TYR A 27 -3.50 4.38 15.08
C TYR A 27 -2.33 3.48 15.46
N LEU A 28 -2.11 3.38 16.76
CA LEU A 28 -1.18 2.42 17.36
C LEU A 28 -1.94 1.51 18.32
N LEU A 29 -1.60 0.22 18.28
CA LEU A 29 -1.93 -0.73 19.33
C LEU A 29 -0.69 -0.93 20.21
N ARG A 30 -0.90 -0.85 21.52
CA ARG A 30 0.17 -0.80 22.53
C ARG A 30 -0.05 -1.86 23.59
N ARG A 31 1.06 -2.34 24.15
CA ARG A 31 1.06 -3.21 25.33
C ARG A 31 0.67 -2.39 26.56
N PRO A 32 -0.07 -2.95 27.53
CA PRO A 32 -0.40 -2.26 28.78
C PRO A 32 0.76 -2.31 29.78
N ASP A 33 1.99 -2.04 29.34
CA ASP A 33 3.22 -2.15 30.16
C ASP A 33 3.61 -0.84 30.87
N GLY A 34 2.82 0.22 30.69
CA GLY A 34 3.06 1.53 31.33
C GLY A 34 4.24 2.32 30.78
N VAL A 35 4.95 1.80 29.76
CA VAL A 35 6.16 2.44 29.22
C VAL A 35 5.77 3.66 28.38
N VAL A 36 6.22 4.85 28.78
CA VAL A 36 6.00 6.08 27.98
C VAL A 36 6.98 6.10 26.80
N CYS A 37 6.47 5.88 25.59
CA CYS A 37 7.28 5.91 24.38
C CYS A 37 6.44 6.26 23.14
N HIS A 38 7.09 6.84 22.13
CA HIS A 38 6.47 7.19 20.85
C HIS A 38 5.14 7.96 21.02
N GLY A 39 5.14 8.96 21.91
CA GLY A 39 4.02 9.88 22.10
C GLY A 39 2.79 9.33 22.85
N GLY A 40 2.93 8.23 23.60
CA GLY A 40 1.86 7.74 24.49
C GLY A 40 2.32 6.67 25.48
N ILE A 41 1.40 6.19 26.31
CA ILE A 41 1.65 5.14 27.30
C ILE A 41 1.48 3.75 26.67
N GLY A 42 2.46 2.87 26.91
CA GLY A 42 2.50 1.49 26.43
C GLY A 42 3.40 1.30 25.22
N THR A 43 4.21 0.24 25.20
CA THR A 43 5.06 -0.11 24.05
C THR A 43 4.20 -0.45 22.81
N PRO A 44 4.33 0.29 21.68
CA PRO A 44 3.64 -0.04 20.45
C PRO A 44 4.05 -1.42 19.92
N PHE A 45 3.08 -2.23 19.53
CA PHE A 45 3.35 -3.49 18.83
C PHE A 45 2.70 -3.53 17.44
N TYR A 46 1.91 -2.54 17.07
CA TYR A 46 1.30 -2.43 15.74
C TYR A 46 0.97 -0.97 15.42
N VAL A 47 1.19 -0.57 14.16
CA VAL A 47 0.75 0.71 13.59
C VAL A 47 -0.19 0.41 12.43
N GLY A 48 -1.28 1.16 12.28
CA GLY A 48 -2.23 0.96 11.19
C GLY A 48 -2.87 2.24 10.69
N ILE A 49 -3.28 2.25 9.43
CA ILE A 49 -4.28 3.17 8.91
C ILE A 49 -5.68 2.58 9.08
N GLY A 50 -6.58 3.38 9.63
CA GLY A 50 -7.97 3.03 9.84
C GLY A 50 -8.94 4.00 9.17
N GLN A 51 -10.15 3.50 8.94
CA GLN A 51 -11.36 4.25 8.69
C GLN A 51 -12.48 3.64 9.52
N GLY A 52 -13.47 4.45 9.91
CA GLY A 52 -14.59 3.99 10.74
C GLY A 52 -14.09 3.23 11.97
N MET A 53 -14.55 1.99 12.16
CA MET A 53 -14.23 1.16 13.34
C MET A 53 -13.01 0.24 13.18
N ARG A 54 -12.17 0.46 12.15
CA ARG A 54 -11.04 -0.43 11.82
C ARG A 54 -10.08 -0.68 13.00
N LEU A 55 -9.92 0.30 13.89
CA LEU A 55 -9.12 0.17 15.12
C LEU A 55 -9.46 -1.08 15.96
N PHE A 56 -10.73 -1.45 16.06
CA PHE A 56 -11.20 -2.59 16.87
C PHE A 56 -11.19 -3.93 16.12
N ALA A 57 -11.08 -3.89 14.79
CA ALA A 57 -11.19 -5.08 13.95
C ALA A 57 -10.08 -6.10 14.23
N HIS A 58 -8.91 -5.68 14.72
CA HIS A 58 -7.80 -6.58 15.04
C HIS A 58 -8.06 -7.43 16.28
N GLU A 59 -8.80 -6.90 17.25
CA GLU A 59 -9.22 -7.66 18.41
C GLU A 59 -10.37 -8.60 18.06
N GLU A 60 -11.31 -8.16 17.22
CA GLU A 60 -12.32 -9.08 16.65
C GLU A 60 -11.66 -10.25 15.90
N GLU A 61 -10.65 -9.96 15.06
CA GLU A 61 -9.84 -10.97 14.38
C GLU A 61 -9.12 -11.89 15.37
N ALA A 62 -8.61 -11.36 16.48
CA ALA A 62 -7.90 -12.16 17.48
C ALA A 62 -8.82 -13.09 18.29
N ARG A 63 -10.13 -12.82 18.34
CA ARG A 63 -11.11 -13.72 18.96
C ARG A 63 -11.37 -14.99 18.14
N ASP A 64 -11.14 -14.96 16.83
CA ASP A 64 -11.30 -16.12 15.95
C ASP A 64 -10.06 -17.04 16.04
N PRO A 65 -10.16 -18.24 16.65
CA PRO A 65 -9.00 -19.11 16.87
C PRO A 65 -8.37 -19.62 15.58
N THR A 66 -9.07 -19.57 14.44
CA THR A 66 -8.53 -19.98 13.14
C THR A 66 -7.57 -18.95 12.55
N ARG A 67 -7.60 -17.71 13.05
CA ARG A 67 -6.68 -16.65 12.65
C ARG A 67 -5.35 -16.77 13.40
N THR A 68 -4.26 -16.70 12.65
CA THR A 68 -2.88 -16.80 13.15
C THR A 68 -2.04 -15.65 12.61
N GLY A 69 -0.94 -15.35 13.32
CA GLY A 69 0.02 -14.33 12.91
C GLY A 69 0.45 -13.42 14.05
N PRO A 70 1.62 -12.75 13.92
CA PRO A 70 2.30 -12.08 15.04
C PRO A 70 1.43 -11.03 15.76
N LYS A 71 0.62 -10.29 15.01
CA LYS A 71 -0.29 -9.26 15.57
C LYS A 71 -1.41 -9.88 16.42
N VAL A 72 -2.04 -10.94 15.90
CA VAL A 72 -3.14 -11.63 16.60
C VAL A 72 -2.62 -12.34 17.85
N GLU A 73 -1.45 -12.97 17.74
CA GLU A 73 -0.76 -13.61 18.86
C GLU A 73 -0.36 -12.59 19.94
N ALA A 74 0.12 -11.41 19.57
CA ALA A 74 0.43 -10.34 20.52
C ALA A 74 -0.82 -9.88 21.31
N ILE A 75 -1.97 -9.71 20.64
CA ILE A 75 -3.24 -9.36 21.28
C ILE A 75 -3.68 -10.47 22.26
N ARG A 76 -3.65 -11.74 21.82
CA ARG A 76 -4.01 -12.87 22.68
C ARG A 76 -3.10 -12.98 23.90
N ALA A 77 -1.80 -12.73 23.73
CA ALA A 77 -0.85 -12.74 24.84
C ALA A 77 -1.16 -11.64 25.88
N ILE A 78 -1.59 -10.45 25.44
CA ILE A 78 -2.03 -9.37 26.33
C ILE A 78 -3.25 -9.82 27.15
N TRP A 79 -4.27 -10.40 26.50
CA TRP A 79 -5.47 -10.90 27.17
C TRP A 79 -5.19 -12.06 28.12
N ALA A 80 -4.32 -13.00 27.73
CA ALA A 80 -3.93 -14.14 28.56
C ALA A 80 -3.22 -13.69 29.85
N ALA A 81 -2.54 -12.53 29.83
CA ALA A 81 -1.94 -11.91 31.00
C ALA A 81 -2.95 -11.09 31.86
N GLY A 82 -4.24 -11.08 31.49
CA GLY A 82 -5.29 -10.33 32.18
C GLY A 82 -5.32 -8.84 31.86
N GLY A 83 -4.57 -8.39 30.84
CA GLY A 83 -4.56 -6.99 30.39
C GLY A 83 -5.44 -6.74 29.18
N ASP A 84 -5.61 -5.47 28.83
CA ASP A 84 -6.28 -5.02 27.62
C ASP A 84 -5.32 -4.33 26.66
N VAL A 85 -5.63 -4.39 25.35
CA VAL A 85 -4.88 -3.66 24.33
C VAL A 85 -5.11 -2.17 24.51
N VAL A 86 -4.03 -1.41 24.66
CA VAL A 86 -4.09 0.05 24.69
C VAL A 86 -4.15 0.56 23.26
N ARG A 87 -5.15 1.40 22.95
CA ARG A 87 -5.42 1.92 21.61
C ARG A 87 -5.21 3.43 21.62
N THR A 88 -4.40 3.95 20.71
CA THR A 88 -4.16 5.40 20.61
C THR A 88 -4.27 5.86 19.17
N ILE A 89 -4.78 7.09 18.96
CA ILE A 89 -4.75 7.76 17.66
C ILE A 89 -3.53 8.66 17.58
N ASP A 90 -2.72 8.48 16.55
CA ASP A 90 -1.58 9.36 16.27
C ASP A 90 -2.02 10.63 15.55
N SER A 91 -2.86 10.48 14.53
CA SER A 91 -3.29 11.59 13.67
C SER A 91 -4.53 11.24 12.83
N VAL A 92 -5.29 12.26 12.41
CA VAL A 92 -6.51 12.15 11.59
C VAL A 92 -6.32 12.93 10.29
N HIS A 93 -6.85 12.41 9.18
CA HIS A 93 -6.52 12.85 7.82
C HIS A 93 -7.70 12.75 6.85
N ALA A 94 -7.70 13.64 5.86
CA ALA A 94 -8.75 13.73 4.84
C ALA A 94 -8.61 12.61 3.81
N HIS A 95 -7.38 12.14 3.63
CA HIS A 95 -6.98 11.10 2.69
C HIS A 95 -6.13 10.05 3.42
N GLU A 96 -5.95 8.89 2.80
CA GLU A 96 -5.19 7.77 3.39
C GLU A 96 -3.72 8.18 3.65
N PRO A 97 -3.26 8.23 4.92
CA PRO A 97 -1.99 8.86 5.32
C PRO A 97 -0.80 7.90 5.29
N TRP A 98 -0.53 7.29 4.14
CA TRP A 98 0.53 6.30 3.93
C TRP A 98 1.91 6.76 4.44
N ALA A 99 2.27 8.02 4.18
CA ALA A 99 3.54 8.60 4.60
C ALA A 99 3.68 8.65 6.13
N ARG A 100 2.59 8.87 6.86
CA ARG A 100 2.63 8.93 8.33
C ARG A 100 2.74 7.55 8.95
N GLU A 101 2.00 6.57 8.44
CA GLU A 101 2.13 5.17 8.88
C GLU A 101 3.55 4.64 8.64
N GLU A 102 4.10 4.90 7.45
CA GLU A 102 5.49 4.58 7.13
C GLU A 102 6.48 5.24 8.10
N ALA A 103 6.35 6.55 8.33
CA ALA A 103 7.27 7.28 9.20
C ALA A 103 7.30 6.66 10.61
N LEU A 104 6.14 6.27 11.15
CA LEU A 104 6.06 5.58 12.44
C LEU A 104 6.68 4.18 12.38
N ILE A 105 6.39 3.38 11.36
CA ILE A 105 6.95 2.03 11.22
C ILE A 105 8.48 2.07 11.13
N ASN A 106 9.02 3.02 10.36
CA ASN A 106 10.46 3.18 10.21
C ASN A 106 11.13 3.71 11.48
N ALA A 107 10.49 4.62 12.21
CA ALA A 107 11.02 5.19 13.45
C ALA A 107 10.95 4.23 14.64
N ILE A 108 9.88 3.42 14.76
CA ILE A 108 9.69 2.47 15.86
C ILE A 108 10.43 1.15 15.59
N GLY A 109 10.47 0.71 14.33
CA GLY A 109 11.13 -0.52 13.92
C GLY A 109 10.25 -1.78 14.04
N ARG A 110 10.47 -2.71 13.11
CA ARG A 110 9.75 -3.98 13.01
C ARG A 110 10.47 -5.12 13.72
N LEU A 111 9.67 -6.03 14.27
CA LEU A 111 10.14 -7.26 14.91
C LEU A 111 10.82 -8.19 13.91
N ALA A 112 10.22 -8.37 12.72
CA ALA A 112 10.78 -9.22 11.67
C ALA A 112 12.13 -8.74 11.12
N ASP A 113 12.46 -7.46 11.32
CA ASP A 113 13.74 -6.87 10.90
C ASP A 113 14.76 -6.82 12.05
N GLY A 114 14.37 -7.26 13.27
CA GLY A 114 15.18 -7.11 14.48
C GLY A 114 15.39 -5.66 14.94
N ARG A 115 14.58 -4.71 14.45
CA ARG A 115 14.77 -3.26 14.68
C ARG A 115 13.81 -2.65 15.70
N GLY A 116 12.77 -3.37 16.11
CA GLY A 116 11.80 -2.84 17.07
C GLY A 116 10.62 -3.77 17.35
N PRO A 117 9.62 -3.31 18.11
CA PRO A 117 8.54 -4.15 18.62
C PRO A 117 7.38 -4.40 17.64
N LEU A 118 7.35 -3.73 16.47
CA LEU A 118 6.18 -3.76 15.60
C LEU A 118 6.00 -5.11 14.89
N THR A 119 4.79 -5.64 14.97
CA THR A 119 4.32 -6.86 14.32
C THR A 119 3.85 -6.64 12.87
N ASN A 120 3.97 -5.42 12.35
CA ASN A 120 3.62 -5.06 10.98
C ASN A 120 4.35 -5.94 9.96
N ALA A 121 3.60 -6.70 9.15
CA ALA A 121 4.16 -7.46 8.03
C ALA A 121 4.54 -6.55 6.84
N GLN A 122 3.89 -5.39 6.74
CA GLN A 122 4.15 -4.42 5.68
C GLN A 122 5.56 -3.84 5.78
N VAL A 123 6.31 -3.94 4.67
CA VAL A 123 7.60 -3.26 4.50
C VAL A 123 7.34 -2.01 3.67
N TYR A 124 7.72 -0.86 4.21
CA TYR A 124 7.84 0.36 3.42
C TYR A 124 9.31 0.53 3.05
N ALA A 125 9.63 0.52 1.75
CA ALA A 125 10.91 1.04 1.30
C ALA A 125 10.88 2.57 1.49
N PRO A 126 11.99 3.21 1.92
CA PRO A 126 12.06 4.65 2.06
C PRO A 126 11.50 5.34 0.82
N SER A 127 10.55 6.24 1.03
CA SER A 127 10.01 7.02 -0.07
C SER A 127 11.02 8.04 -0.58
N ALA A 128 11.16 8.08 -1.91
CA ALA A 128 11.69 9.23 -2.63
C ALA A 128 10.57 9.80 -3.50
N VAL A 129 10.44 11.12 -3.54
CA VAL A 129 9.47 11.83 -4.39
C VAL A 129 10.24 12.61 -5.45
N LEU A 130 9.84 12.46 -6.70
CA LEU A 130 10.43 13.19 -7.83
C LEU A 130 9.31 13.73 -8.72
N GLY A 131 9.28 15.04 -8.91
CA GLY A 131 8.22 15.70 -9.69
C GLY A 131 6.81 15.46 -9.14
N GLY A 132 6.66 15.20 -7.84
CA GLY A 132 5.37 14.87 -7.21
C GLY A 132 4.93 13.40 -7.35
N VAL A 133 5.76 12.54 -7.98
CA VAL A 133 5.52 11.10 -8.10
C VAL A 133 6.31 10.34 -7.06
N GLU A 134 5.63 9.42 -6.37
CA GLU A 134 6.22 8.54 -5.36
C GLU A 134 7.00 7.39 -6.01
N LEU A 135 8.31 7.28 -5.74
CA LEU A 135 9.20 6.31 -6.40
C LEU A 135 9.40 5.01 -5.60
N ARG A 136 9.39 5.08 -4.26
CA ARG A 136 9.55 3.93 -3.34
C ARG A 136 10.75 3.04 -3.71
N LYS A 137 10.52 1.72 -3.86
CA LYS A 137 11.53 0.72 -4.23
C LYS A 137 12.14 0.94 -5.63
N TYR A 138 11.61 1.86 -6.43
CA TYR A 138 12.17 2.26 -7.72
C TYR A 138 12.95 3.59 -7.65
N ALA A 139 13.19 4.12 -6.45
CA ALA A 139 13.93 5.36 -6.23
C ALA A 139 15.28 5.34 -6.96
N ASP A 140 16.07 4.28 -6.81
CA ASP A 140 17.40 4.17 -7.42
C ASP A 140 17.35 4.29 -8.96
N GLU A 141 16.30 3.75 -9.60
CA GLU A 141 16.13 3.78 -11.05
C GLU A 141 15.81 5.18 -11.59
N HIS A 142 15.12 6.00 -10.79
CA HIS A 142 14.60 7.29 -11.21
C HIS A 142 15.41 8.47 -10.70
N LEU A 143 16.04 8.36 -9.53
CA LEU A 143 16.91 9.40 -8.98
C LEU A 143 18.14 9.61 -9.86
N ALA A 144 18.71 8.53 -10.41
CA ALA A 144 19.81 8.63 -11.37
C ALA A 144 19.39 9.29 -12.70
N ALA A 145 18.14 9.11 -13.12
CA ALA A 145 17.60 9.68 -14.36
C ALA A 145 17.10 11.12 -14.19
N GLY A 146 16.82 11.57 -12.96
CA GLY A 146 16.21 12.88 -12.69
C GLY A 146 14.76 13.02 -13.18
N ASP A 147 14.13 11.94 -13.64
CA ASP A 147 12.76 11.93 -14.16
C ASP A 147 11.99 10.67 -13.73
N ALA A 148 10.84 10.86 -13.06
CA ALA A 148 9.94 9.78 -12.65
C ALA A 148 9.24 9.09 -13.83
N ASN A 149 9.22 9.75 -14.99
CA ASN A 149 8.65 9.24 -16.23
C ASN A 149 9.67 8.53 -17.12
N ALA A 150 10.97 8.58 -16.76
CA ALA A 150 12.01 7.91 -17.50
C ALA A 150 11.77 6.40 -17.51
N ILE A 151 11.50 5.85 -18.70
CA ILE A 151 11.33 4.40 -18.88
C ILE A 151 12.69 3.73 -18.66
N PRO A 152 12.82 2.77 -17.72
CA PRO A 152 14.10 2.11 -17.47
C PRO A 152 14.70 1.46 -18.72
N ALA A 153 16.02 1.61 -18.92
CA ALA A 153 16.73 1.01 -20.06
C ALA A 153 16.55 -0.52 -20.13
N LYS A 154 16.40 -1.17 -18.96
CA LYS A 154 16.19 -2.61 -18.82
C LYS A 154 14.81 -3.13 -19.23
N PHE A 155 13.87 -2.26 -19.63
CA PHE A 155 12.52 -2.68 -20.01
C PHE A 155 12.54 -3.58 -21.24
N LYS A 156 12.26 -4.88 -21.05
CA LYS A 156 12.44 -5.91 -22.08
C LYS A 156 11.45 -5.79 -23.24
N LEU A 157 10.29 -5.20 -22.98
CA LEU A 157 9.20 -5.07 -23.95
C LEU A 157 9.16 -3.69 -24.61
N ARG A 158 10.18 -2.84 -24.40
CA ARG A 158 10.22 -1.44 -24.88
C ARG A 158 9.75 -1.28 -26.32
N HIS A 159 10.34 -2.05 -27.24
CA HIS A 159 10.03 -1.98 -28.67
C HIS A 159 9.10 -3.10 -29.16
N VAL A 160 8.61 -3.94 -28.25
CA VAL A 160 7.68 -5.02 -28.60
C VAL A 160 6.29 -4.43 -28.78
N ARG A 161 5.63 -4.73 -29.90
CA ARG A 161 4.22 -4.41 -30.11
C ARG A 161 3.36 -5.35 -29.27
N LEU A 162 2.46 -4.80 -28.48
CA LEU A 162 1.66 -5.54 -27.50
C LEU A 162 0.17 -5.51 -27.84
N MET A 163 -0.56 -6.48 -27.34
CA MET A 163 -2.03 -6.50 -27.31
C MET A 163 -2.53 -7.17 -26.04
N ALA A 164 -3.83 -7.05 -25.79
CA ALA A 164 -4.52 -7.83 -24.76
C ALA A 164 -4.26 -9.33 -24.94
N GLY A 165 -3.92 -9.99 -23.84
CA GLY A 165 -3.61 -11.41 -23.76
C GLY A 165 -4.87 -12.28 -23.69
N PRO A 166 -4.71 -13.60 -23.76
CA PRO A 166 -5.85 -14.54 -23.75
C PRO A 166 -6.55 -14.65 -22.39
N VAL A 167 -5.92 -14.18 -21.30
CA VAL A 167 -6.49 -14.27 -19.96
C VAL A 167 -6.93 -12.89 -19.50
N GLU A 168 -8.23 -12.70 -19.31
CA GLU A 168 -8.77 -11.44 -18.82
C GLU A 168 -8.55 -11.28 -17.30
N PRO A 169 -8.15 -10.10 -16.81
CA PRO A 169 -8.10 -9.81 -15.38
C PRO A 169 -9.49 -9.89 -14.74
N LYS A 170 -9.58 -10.45 -13.52
CA LYS A 170 -10.85 -10.59 -12.78
C LYS A 170 -11.58 -9.26 -12.49
N SER A 171 -10.88 -8.13 -12.56
CA SER A 171 -11.45 -6.81 -12.33
C SER A 171 -10.78 -5.77 -13.21
N ARG A 172 -11.60 -4.95 -13.89
CA ARG A 172 -11.15 -3.83 -14.72
C ARG A 172 -10.61 -2.65 -13.91
N THR A 173 -10.90 -2.58 -12.61
CA THR A 173 -10.36 -1.54 -11.71
C THR A 173 -9.03 -1.94 -11.06
N SER A 174 -8.62 -3.21 -11.18
CA SER A 174 -7.28 -3.66 -10.78
C SER A 174 -6.19 -3.08 -11.69
N VAL A 175 -4.93 -3.10 -11.24
CA VAL A 175 -3.80 -2.62 -12.06
C VAL A 175 -3.73 -3.33 -13.40
N PHE A 176 -3.81 -4.68 -13.41
CA PHE A 176 -3.84 -5.45 -14.66
C PHE A 176 -5.09 -5.17 -15.48
N GLY A 177 -6.25 -4.97 -14.83
CA GLY A 177 -7.48 -4.58 -15.50
C GLY A 177 -7.33 -3.30 -16.31
N LYS A 178 -6.75 -2.26 -15.71
CA LYS A 178 -6.49 -0.98 -16.38
C LYS A 178 -5.52 -1.14 -17.55
N ILE A 179 -4.41 -1.86 -17.34
CA ILE A 179 -3.42 -2.12 -18.40
C ILE A 179 -4.06 -2.87 -19.58
N TYR A 180 -4.84 -3.90 -19.26
CA TYR A 180 -5.55 -4.72 -20.25
C TYR A 180 -6.54 -3.87 -21.06
N THR A 181 -7.37 -3.06 -20.39
CA THR A 181 -8.31 -2.15 -21.06
C THR A 181 -7.62 -1.16 -22.00
N VAL A 182 -6.47 -0.58 -21.60
CA VAL A 182 -5.71 0.33 -22.47
C VAL A 182 -5.21 -0.39 -23.73
N LEU A 183 -4.71 -1.63 -23.59
CA LEU A 183 -4.25 -2.43 -24.73
C LEU A 183 -5.37 -2.96 -25.62
N GLU A 184 -6.56 -3.23 -25.08
CA GLU A 184 -7.74 -3.55 -25.90
C GLU A 184 -8.13 -2.39 -26.80
N ALA A 185 -8.07 -1.16 -26.27
CA ALA A 185 -8.37 0.04 -27.04
C ALA A 185 -7.25 0.43 -28.01
N ASN A 186 -6.01 0.02 -27.74
CA ASN A 186 -4.82 0.41 -28.50
C ASN A 186 -3.96 -0.81 -28.91
N PRO A 187 -4.50 -1.78 -29.68
CA PRO A 187 -3.76 -2.99 -30.02
C PRO A 187 -2.60 -2.66 -30.96
N GLY A 188 -1.41 -3.19 -30.65
CA GLY A 188 -0.22 -3.06 -31.47
C GLY A 188 0.65 -1.85 -31.15
N VAL A 189 0.36 -1.09 -30.09
CA VAL A 189 1.31 -0.09 -29.57
C VAL A 189 2.58 -0.77 -29.05
N THR A 190 3.71 -0.08 -29.13
CA THR A 190 4.97 -0.55 -28.51
C THR A 190 4.86 -0.50 -26.99
N GLY A 191 5.70 -1.27 -26.29
CA GLY A 191 5.76 -1.23 -24.83
C GLY A 191 6.00 0.17 -24.30
N GLU A 192 6.89 0.96 -24.91
CA GLU A 192 7.13 2.35 -24.48
C GLU A 192 5.90 3.26 -24.66
N ALA A 193 5.20 3.16 -25.80
CA ALA A 193 3.98 3.91 -26.03
C ALA A 193 2.87 3.50 -25.03
N LEU A 194 2.81 2.22 -24.66
CA LEU A 194 1.91 1.77 -23.61
C LEU A 194 2.24 2.42 -22.25
N ILE A 195 3.51 2.54 -21.87
CA ILE A 195 3.88 3.23 -20.62
C ILE A 195 3.40 4.68 -20.65
N THR A 196 3.59 5.39 -21.76
CA THR A 196 3.11 6.77 -21.92
C THR A 196 1.59 6.87 -21.78
N LEU A 197 0.83 5.96 -22.40
CA LEU A 197 -0.64 5.93 -22.23
C LEU A 197 -1.04 5.67 -20.77
N LEU A 198 -0.35 4.77 -20.09
CA LEU A 198 -0.66 4.41 -18.70
C LEU A 198 -0.33 5.51 -17.71
N GLN A 199 0.62 6.40 -18.00
CA GLN A 199 0.90 7.57 -17.15
C GLN A 199 -0.28 8.54 -17.07
N GLY A 200 -1.20 8.51 -18.03
CA GLY A 200 -2.44 9.29 -18.02
C GLY A 200 -3.60 8.64 -17.25
N ILE A 201 -3.42 7.44 -16.69
CA ILE A 201 -4.46 6.70 -15.99
C ILE A 201 -4.38 6.98 -14.48
N ASP A 202 -5.54 7.20 -13.85
CA ASP A 202 -5.63 7.36 -12.40
C ASP A 202 -5.48 6.00 -11.67
N PHE A 203 -4.43 5.84 -10.86
CA PHE A 203 -4.19 4.68 -10.00
C PHE A 203 -4.47 4.90 -8.51
N THR A 204 -5.15 5.99 -8.11
CA THR A 204 -5.37 6.33 -6.68
C THR A 204 -6.03 5.20 -5.88
N GLY A 205 -6.97 4.46 -6.50
CA GLY A 205 -7.63 3.31 -5.86
C GLY A 205 -6.77 2.04 -5.74
N ASN A 206 -5.54 2.02 -6.27
CA ASN A 206 -4.67 0.85 -6.24
C ASN A 206 -3.59 1.02 -5.17
N LYS A 207 -3.75 0.38 -4.00
CA LYS A 207 -2.82 0.48 -2.85
C LYS A 207 -1.35 0.27 -3.20
N SER A 208 -1.05 -0.62 -4.15
CA SER A 208 0.31 -0.89 -4.61
C SER A 208 0.94 0.21 -5.46
N ALA A 209 0.16 1.20 -5.89
CA ALA A 209 0.60 2.34 -6.70
C ALA A 209 1.19 3.48 -5.84
N TYR A 210 0.96 3.45 -4.52
CA TYR A 210 1.50 4.43 -3.56
C TYR A 210 1.25 5.90 -3.98
N THR A 211 0.10 6.19 -4.60
CA THR A 211 -0.22 7.51 -5.16
C THR A 211 -1.54 8.04 -4.63
N GLN A 212 -1.57 9.35 -4.35
CA GLN A 212 -2.78 10.09 -3.95
C GLN A 212 -3.37 10.94 -5.09
N LYS A 213 -2.63 11.13 -6.19
CA LYS A 213 -3.05 11.92 -7.37
C LYS A 213 -3.12 11.08 -8.64
N GLY A 214 -3.17 9.76 -8.51
CA GLY A 214 -3.25 8.81 -9.61
C GLY A 214 -1.95 8.56 -10.37
N GLN A 215 -0.98 9.48 -10.33
CA GLN A 215 0.28 9.36 -11.05
C GLN A 215 1.22 8.34 -10.42
N VAL A 216 1.89 7.55 -11.26
CA VAL A 216 2.84 6.49 -10.89
C VAL A 216 4.10 6.61 -11.73
N CYS A 217 5.24 6.13 -11.20
CA CYS A 217 6.50 6.15 -11.94
C CYS A 217 6.54 5.10 -13.06
N ALA A 218 7.36 5.35 -14.09
CA ALA A 218 7.47 4.46 -15.24
C ALA A 218 8.02 3.07 -14.88
N ALA A 219 8.96 2.96 -13.92
CA ALA A 219 9.48 1.66 -13.49
C ALA A 219 8.41 0.78 -12.84
N TRP A 220 7.48 1.38 -12.08
CA TRP A 220 6.35 0.64 -11.51
C TRP A 220 5.46 0.06 -12.62
N LEU A 221 5.12 0.87 -13.63
CA LEU A 221 4.33 0.43 -14.79
C LEU A 221 5.04 -0.68 -15.56
N VAL A 222 6.34 -0.53 -15.83
CA VAL A 222 7.17 -1.54 -16.49
C VAL A 222 7.10 -2.89 -15.76
N GLY A 223 7.25 -2.89 -14.43
CA GLY A 223 7.16 -4.12 -13.64
C GLY A 223 5.81 -4.83 -13.77
N TYR A 224 4.71 -4.08 -13.85
CA TYR A 224 3.38 -4.66 -14.08
C TYR A 224 3.19 -5.14 -15.52
N VAL A 225 3.64 -4.38 -16.53
CA VAL A 225 3.55 -4.80 -17.94
C VAL A 225 4.33 -6.09 -18.17
N GLU A 226 5.57 -6.18 -17.69
CA GLU A 226 6.38 -7.41 -17.75
C GLU A 226 5.72 -8.55 -16.96
N GLY A 227 5.17 -8.26 -15.78
CA GLY A 227 4.44 -9.24 -14.97
C GLY A 227 3.16 -9.76 -15.63
N GLY A 228 2.50 -8.95 -16.46
CA GLY A 228 1.31 -9.35 -17.21
C GLY A 228 1.63 -10.15 -18.48
N TYR A 229 2.85 -9.99 -19.00
CA TYR A 229 3.34 -10.67 -20.20
C TYR A 229 4.07 -11.99 -19.90
N PHE A 230 5.07 -11.97 -19.00
CA PHE A 230 5.97 -13.12 -18.78
C PHE A 230 5.41 -14.15 -17.81
N ARG A 231 4.49 -13.78 -16.92
CA ARG A 231 3.93 -14.72 -15.95
C ARG A 231 2.89 -15.61 -16.61
N ARG A 232 3.20 -16.92 -16.66
CA ARG A 232 2.32 -17.95 -17.23
C ARG A 232 0.96 -18.05 -16.54
N ASP A 233 0.88 -17.72 -15.25
CA ASP A 233 -0.37 -17.71 -14.50
C ASP A 233 -1.23 -16.46 -14.73
N ARG A 234 -0.70 -15.46 -15.46
CA ARG A 234 -1.38 -14.18 -15.71
C ARG A 234 -1.73 -13.96 -17.17
N LEU A 235 -0.76 -14.06 -18.08
CA LEU A 235 -0.92 -13.92 -19.54
C LEU A 235 -1.97 -12.88 -19.97
N HIS A 236 -2.01 -11.74 -19.27
CA HIS A 236 -2.94 -10.64 -19.53
C HIS A 236 -2.49 -9.82 -20.74
N LEU A 237 -1.22 -9.95 -21.12
CA LEU A 237 -0.62 -9.26 -22.25
C LEU A 237 0.07 -10.30 -23.14
N GLN A 238 0.11 -10.04 -24.44
CA GLN A 238 0.86 -10.87 -25.38
C GLN A 238 1.45 -10.02 -26.52
N ALA A 239 2.33 -10.63 -27.30
CA ALA A 239 2.82 -10.00 -28.53
C ALA A 239 1.66 -9.76 -29.50
N TYR A 240 1.69 -8.61 -30.17
CA TYR A 240 0.69 -8.27 -31.18
C TYR A 240 0.66 -9.32 -32.29
N LYS A 241 -0.53 -9.87 -32.53
CA LYS A 241 -0.81 -10.75 -33.66
C LYS A 241 -1.76 -10.01 -34.58
N PRO A 242 -1.35 -9.63 -35.81
CA PRO A 242 -2.27 -9.03 -36.75
C PRO A 242 -3.43 -10.01 -36.99
N LYS A 243 -4.65 -9.49 -37.11
CA LYS A 243 -5.78 -10.30 -37.56
C LYS A 243 -5.38 -10.89 -38.92
N ARG A 244 -5.41 -12.21 -39.05
CA ARG A 244 -5.33 -12.84 -40.39
C ARG A 244 -6.55 -12.33 -41.15
N GLU A 245 -6.32 -11.65 -42.26
CA GLU A 245 -7.37 -11.43 -43.24
C GLU A 245 -7.87 -12.81 -43.68
N VAL A 246 -9.17 -13.04 -43.51
CA VAL A 246 -9.87 -14.25 -43.96
C VAL A 246 -10.54 -13.91 -45.27
#